data_AF-A0A2D7TGR4-F1
#
_entry.id   AF-A0A2D7TGR4-F1
#
_cell.length_a   1.000
_cell.length_b   1.000
_cell.length_c   1.000
_cell.angle_alpha   90.00
_cell.angle_beta   90.00
_cell.angle_gamma   90.00
#
_symmetry.space_group_name_H-M   'P 1'
#
loop_
_entity.id
_entity.type
_entity.pdbx_description
1 polymer ?
#
loop_
_entity_poly.entity_id
_entity_poly.type
_entity_poly.pdbx_seq_one_letter_code
_entity_poly.pdbx_strand_id
1 'polypeptide(L)'
;MIKSFVSFLLKNLPRTFLQRVSRPFFYIISFFYRGDKVTCPVCDSSFSSFFPYGRQVRENALCTKCLSLERHRLLYIFLRDIKKTINKNVKVLHIAPEICLIKKFEQIKNFEYITADLDSPLADIKMDIHNMPFNDNDFDIVICNHVLEHVEDDIIALKEIRRILKKKWLWNCNDSFLLSYSRNNIGRFYNN
;
A
#
# COMPACT_ATOMS: atom_id res chain seq x y z
N MET A 1 -5.24 -18.38 -23.14
CA MET A 1 -6.67 -18.00 -22.95
C MET A 1 -6.90 -17.09 -21.76
N ILE A 2 -6.62 -17.50 -20.51
CA ILE A 2 -6.91 -16.69 -19.30
C ILE A 2 -6.25 -15.30 -19.35
N LYS A 3 -4.98 -15.21 -19.76
CA LYS A 3 -4.26 -13.92 -19.85
C LYS A 3 -4.92 -12.93 -20.81
N SER A 4 -5.26 -13.38 -22.01
CA SER A 4 -5.89 -12.53 -23.03
C SER A 4 -7.25 -12.02 -22.55
N PHE A 5 -8.02 -12.87 -21.87
CA PHE A 5 -9.30 -12.50 -21.28
C PHE A 5 -9.14 -11.48 -20.14
N VAL A 6 -8.22 -11.72 -19.20
CA VAL A 6 -7.92 -10.78 -18.10
C VAL A 6 -7.46 -9.43 -18.64
N SER A 7 -6.55 -9.41 -19.62
CA SER A 7 -6.08 -8.17 -20.24
C SER A 7 -7.23 -7.42 -20.91
N PHE A 8 -8.09 -8.12 -21.65
CA PHE A 8 -9.26 -7.54 -22.31
C PHE A 8 -10.23 -6.91 -21.31
N LEU A 9 -10.60 -7.63 -20.24
CA LEU A 9 -11.49 -7.10 -19.20
C LEU A 9 -10.93 -5.84 -18.53
N LEU A 10 -9.63 -5.85 -18.18
CA LEU A 10 -9.00 -4.72 -17.50
C LEU A 10 -8.82 -3.48 -18.39
N LYS A 11 -8.87 -3.64 -19.71
CA LYS A 11 -8.81 -2.54 -20.68
C LYS A 11 -10.19 -1.96 -20.97
N ASN A 12 -11.21 -2.80 -21.01
CA ASN A 12 -12.54 -2.41 -21.50
C ASN A 12 -13.57 -2.14 -20.39
N LEU A 13 -13.33 -2.57 -19.15
CA LEU A 13 -14.24 -2.33 -18.04
C LEU A 13 -13.75 -1.23 -17.10
N PRO A 14 -14.65 -0.34 -16.63
CA PRO A 14 -14.29 0.69 -15.68
C PRO A 14 -13.81 0.10 -14.34
N ARG A 15 -12.81 0.73 -13.73
CA ARG A 15 -12.15 0.26 -12.49
C ARG A 15 -13.13 0.09 -11.33
N THR A 16 -14.10 1.00 -11.20
CA THR A 16 -15.14 0.98 -10.16
C THR A 16 -16.03 -0.25 -10.27
N PHE A 17 -16.40 -0.63 -11.49
CA PHE A 17 -17.17 -1.85 -11.75
C PHE A 17 -16.36 -3.11 -11.38
N LEU A 18 -15.10 -3.16 -11.82
CA LEU A 18 -14.20 -4.25 -11.48
C LEU A 18 -14.04 -4.38 -9.96
N GLN A 19 -13.87 -3.29 -9.22
CA GLN A 19 -13.76 -3.33 -7.75
C GLN A 19 -15.02 -3.87 -7.07
N ARG A 20 -16.22 -3.54 -7.57
CA ARG A 20 -17.49 -4.01 -7.01
C ARG A 20 -17.75 -5.49 -7.27
N VAL A 21 -17.43 -5.96 -8.48
CA VAL A 21 -17.75 -7.33 -8.93
C VAL A 21 -16.61 -8.33 -8.67
N SER A 22 -15.37 -7.84 -8.53
CA SER A 22 -14.18 -8.70 -8.39
C SER A 22 -14.22 -9.60 -7.16
N ARG A 23 -14.71 -9.12 -6.01
CA ARG A 23 -14.72 -9.89 -4.75
C ARG A 23 -15.49 -11.22 -4.86
N PRO A 24 -16.79 -11.24 -5.19
CA PRO A 24 -17.52 -12.51 -5.30
C PRO A 24 -16.98 -13.40 -6.43
N PHE A 25 -16.53 -12.81 -7.53
CA PHE A 25 -15.91 -13.54 -8.63
C PHE A 25 -14.63 -14.26 -8.21
N PHE A 26 -13.70 -13.55 -7.54
CA PHE A 26 -12.45 -14.14 -7.07
C PHE A 26 -12.64 -15.13 -5.93
N TYR A 27 -13.72 -15.01 -5.15
CA TYR A 27 -14.09 -16.02 -4.17
C TYR A 27 -14.35 -17.39 -4.84
N ILE A 28 -15.09 -17.41 -5.95
CA ILE A 28 -15.33 -18.65 -6.73
C ILE A 28 -14.01 -19.14 -7.35
N ILE A 29 -13.25 -18.25 -7.98
CA ILE A 29 -11.95 -18.61 -8.59
C ILE A 29 -10.99 -19.19 -7.56
N SER A 30 -11.02 -18.71 -6.31
CA SER A 30 -10.13 -19.17 -5.25
C SER A 30 -10.21 -20.68 -5.03
N PHE A 31 -11.36 -21.31 -5.31
CA PHE A 31 -11.54 -22.77 -5.24
C PHE A 31 -10.61 -23.51 -6.22
N PHE A 32 -10.51 -23.02 -7.45
CA PHE A 32 -9.68 -23.63 -8.50
C PHE A 32 -8.18 -23.38 -8.32
N TYR A 33 -7.81 -22.40 -7.50
CA TYR A 33 -6.41 -22.05 -7.20
C TYR A 33 -5.95 -22.62 -5.85
N ARG A 34 -6.71 -23.51 -5.20
CA ARG A 34 -6.29 -24.17 -3.96
C ARG A 34 -5.01 -24.98 -4.18
N GLY A 35 -4.13 -24.94 -3.19
CA GLY A 35 -2.84 -25.64 -3.18
C GLY A 35 -1.92 -25.08 -2.09
N ASP A 36 -0.68 -25.51 -2.10
CA ASP A 36 0.32 -25.26 -1.04
C ASP A 36 1.66 -24.70 -1.56
N LYS A 37 1.77 -24.42 -2.86
CA LYS A 37 3.01 -23.96 -3.50
C LYS A 37 3.39 -22.53 -3.16
N VAL A 38 2.40 -21.66 -2.93
CA VAL A 38 2.62 -20.25 -2.60
C VAL A 38 1.70 -19.80 -1.47
N THR A 39 2.19 -18.95 -0.58
CA THR A 39 1.41 -18.39 0.53
C THR A 39 1.33 -16.87 0.43
N CYS A 40 0.13 -16.31 0.59
CA CYS A 40 -0.04 -14.87 0.68
C CYS A 40 0.35 -14.38 2.07
N PRO A 41 1.35 -13.50 2.24
CA PRO A 41 1.73 -13.00 3.55
C PRO A 41 0.66 -12.09 4.18
N VAL A 42 -0.23 -11.49 3.38
CA VAL A 42 -1.26 -10.58 3.88
C VAL A 42 -2.41 -11.35 4.55
N CYS A 43 -2.82 -12.49 4.00
CA CYS A 43 -3.99 -13.25 4.48
C CYS A 43 -3.72 -14.70 4.86
N ASP A 44 -2.44 -15.09 4.87
CA ASP A 44 -1.91 -16.39 5.29
C ASP A 44 -2.51 -17.60 4.55
N SER A 45 -3.14 -17.36 3.40
CA SER A 45 -3.77 -18.41 2.61
C SER A 45 -2.81 -18.94 1.56
N SER A 46 -2.83 -20.25 1.38
CA SER A 46 -2.00 -20.95 0.42
C SER A 46 -2.76 -21.30 -0.86
N PHE A 47 -2.02 -21.30 -1.98
CA PHE A 47 -2.54 -21.52 -3.32
C PHE A 47 -1.55 -22.36 -4.13
N SER A 48 -2.03 -22.97 -5.21
CA SER A 48 -1.17 -23.62 -6.21
C SER A 48 -0.38 -22.60 -7.05
N SER A 49 -0.95 -21.42 -7.26
CA SER A 49 -0.31 -20.24 -7.83
C SER A 49 -1.12 -18.98 -7.48
N PHE A 50 -0.56 -17.78 -7.70
CA PHE A 50 -1.35 -16.55 -7.65
C PHE A 50 -1.98 -16.28 -9.02
N PHE A 51 -3.16 -15.67 -9.03
CA PHE A 51 -3.91 -15.41 -10.27
C PHE A 51 -3.17 -14.38 -11.16
N PRO A 52 -3.08 -14.61 -12.47
CA PRO A 52 -2.43 -13.68 -13.39
C PRO A 52 -3.23 -12.38 -13.51
N TYR A 53 -2.59 -11.21 -13.36
CA TYR A 53 -3.31 -9.93 -13.28
C TYR A 53 -2.48 -8.74 -13.79
N GLY A 54 -3.16 -7.72 -14.31
CA GLY A 54 -2.59 -6.47 -14.79
C GLY A 54 -2.96 -6.15 -16.24
N ARG A 55 -2.87 -4.86 -16.63
CA ARG A 55 -3.07 -4.43 -18.02
C ARG A 55 -2.09 -5.12 -18.97
N GLN A 56 -0.82 -5.12 -18.57
CA GLN A 56 0.17 -6.11 -18.98
C GLN A 56 0.11 -7.25 -17.97
N VAL A 57 -0.38 -8.41 -18.41
CA VAL A 57 -0.70 -9.51 -17.50
C VAL A 57 0.58 -10.15 -17.01
N ARG A 58 0.76 -10.12 -15.69
CA ARG A 58 1.88 -10.76 -15.01
C ARG A 58 1.38 -12.04 -14.35
N GLU A 59 2.19 -13.09 -14.46
CA GLU A 59 1.95 -14.34 -13.73
C GLU A 59 2.14 -14.11 -12.23
N ASN A 60 1.49 -14.94 -11.41
CA ASN A 60 1.63 -14.93 -9.96
C ASN A 60 1.33 -13.57 -9.28
N ALA A 61 0.40 -12.80 -9.83
CA ALA A 61 0.22 -11.41 -9.45
C ALA A 61 -0.76 -11.19 -8.29
N LEU A 62 -1.97 -11.77 -8.38
CA LEU A 62 -3.11 -11.45 -7.52
C LEU A 62 -3.47 -12.60 -6.58
N CYS A 63 -3.66 -12.28 -5.31
CA CYS A 63 -4.29 -13.22 -4.36
C CYS A 63 -5.80 -13.27 -4.58
N THR A 64 -6.35 -14.45 -4.85
CA THR A 64 -7.79 -14.65 -5.10
C THR A 64 -8.66 -14.52 -3.84
N LYS A 65 -8.07 -14.51 -2.64
CA LYS A 65 -8.79 -14.34 -1.38
C LYS A 65 -8.84 -12.89 -0.91
N CYS A 66 -7.69 -12.26 -0.71
CA CYS A 66 -7.62 -10.89 -0.16
C CYS A 66 -7.39 -9.80 -1.23
N LEU A 67 -7.26 -10.18 -2.51
CA LEU A 67 -7.00 -9.27 -3.63
C LEU A 67 -5.68 -8.48 -3.53
N SER A 68 -4.75 -8.90 -2.67
CA SER A 68 -3.41 -8.31 -2.61
C SER A 68 -2.63 -8.57 -3.90
N LEU A 69 -1.93 -7.56 -4.39
CA LEU A 69 -0.97 -7.68 -5.48
C LEU A 69 0.45 -7.90 -4.93
N GLU A 70 1.43 -8.14 -5.81
CA GLU A 70 2.83 -8.36 -5.43
C GLU A 70 3.36 -7.18 -4.60
N ARG A 71 3.09 -5.94 -5.04
CA ARG A 71 3.52 -4.73 -4.33
C ARG A 71 2.88 -4.58 -2.94
N HIS A 72 1.62 -4.97 -2.77
CA HIS A 72 0.96 -4.91 -1.45
C HIS A 72 1.56 -5.94 -0.50
N ARG A 73 1.93 -7.12 -1.02
CA ARG A 73 2.58 -8.18 -0.25
C ARG A 73 4.00 -7.76 0.18
N LEU A 74 4.75 -7.12 -0.71
CA LEU A 74 6.06 -6.56 -0.40
C LEU A 74 5.96 -5.49 0.70
N LEU A 75 5.05 -4.53 0.53
CA LEU A 75 4.79 -3.49 1.53
C LEU A 75 4.40 -4.07 2.89
N TYR A 76 3.52 -5.08 2.90
CA TYR A 76 3.13 -5.77 4.13
C TYR A 76 4.29 -6.50 4.81
N ILE A 77 5.10 -7.25 4.06
CA ILE A 77 6.28 -7.95 4.62
C ILE A 77 7.24 -6.94 5.25
N PHE A 78 7.52 -5.85 4.53
CA PHE A 78 8.40 -4.80 4.99
C PHE A 78 7.90 -4.17 6.31
N LEU A 79 6.62 -3.77 6.38
CA LEU A 79 6.05 -3.16 7.57
C LEU A 79 5.93 -4.15 8.75
N ARG A 80 5.63 -5.42 8.46
CA ARG A 80 5.65 -6.50 9.45
C ARG A 80 7.04 -6.68 10.05
N ASP A 81 8.09 -6.58 9.25
CA ASP A 81 9.46 -6.77 9.72
C ASP A 81 9.98 -5.53 10.46
N ILE A 82 9.63 -4.31 10.02
CA ILE A 82 9.84 -3.08 10.81
C ILE A 82 9.15 -3.15 12.17
N LYS A 83 7.93 -3.68 12.24
CA LYS A 83 7.23 -3.83 13.53
C LYS A 83 8.07 -4.61 14.55
N LYS A 84 8.89 -5.58 14.13
CA LYS A 84 9.73 -6.37 15.05
C LYS A 84 10.83 -5.51 15.70
N THR A 85 11.19 -4.37 15.12
CA THR A 85 12.17 -3.44 15.68
C THR A 85 11.52 -2.35 16.53
N ILE A 86 10.20 -2.20 16.48
CA ILE A 86 9.45 -1.17 17.19
C ILE A 86 8.90 -1.72 18.52
N ASN A 87 9.54 -1.31 19.62
CA ASN A 87 9.13 -1.66 21.00
C ASN A 87 8.28 -0.59 21.69
N LYS A 88 7.83 0.44 20.97
CA LYS A 88 7.03 1.56 21.50
C LYS A 88 5.76 1.78 20.69
N ASN A 89 4.83 2.55 21.24
CA ASN A 89 3.71 3.07 20.45
C ASN A 89 4.24 4.02 19.37
N VAL A 90 3.76 3.84 18.15
CA VAL A 90 4.11 4.65 16.98
C VAL A 90 2.86 5.16 16.30
N LYS A 91 2.90 6.42 15.87
CA LYS A 91 1.83 7.04 15.10
C LYS A 91 2.16 6.94 13.61
N VAL A 92 1.26 6.33 12.85
CA VAL A 92 1.48 5.96 11.45
C VAL A 92 0.43 6.64 10.58
N LEU A 93 0.86 7.43 9.60
CA LEU A 93 0.00 7.98 8.55
C LEU A 93 0.12 7.10 7.30
N HIS A 94 -1.01 6.67 6.74
CA HIS A 94 -1.04 6.01 5.44
C HIS A 94 -1.85 6.83 4.44
N ILE A 95 -1.13 7.41 3.49
CA ILE A 95 -1.68 8.24 2.42
C ILE A 95 -2.12 7.32 1.26
N ALA A 96 -3.36 7.51 0.80
CA ALA A 96 -4.01 6.71 -0.22
C ALA A 96 -3.95 5.19 0.05
N PRO A 97 -4.54 4.73 1.17
CA PRO A 97 -4.28 3.40 1.70
C PRO A 97 -4.79 2.27 0.80
N GLU A 98 -4.02 1.17 0.70
CA GLU A 98 -4.51 -0.02 0.02
C GLU A 98 -5.50 -0.82 0.89
N ILE A 99 -6.68 -1.08 0.35
CA ILE A 99 -7.82 -1.74 1.01
C ILE A 99 -7.44 -3.05 1.73
N CYS A 100 -6.55 -3.84 1.13
CA CYS A 100 -6.14 -5.12 1.72
C CYS A 100 -5.21 -4.98 2.93
N LEU A 101 -4.63 -3.80 3.14
CA LEU A 101 -3.68 -3.52 4.22
C LEU A 101 -4.30 -2.76 5.39
N ILE A 102 -5.34 -1.93 5.15
CA ILE A 102 -6.03 -1.13 6.18
C ILE A 102 -6.33 -1.98 7.43
N LYS A 103 -7.14 -3.04 7.28
CA LYS A 103 -7.52 -3.92 8.40
C LYS A 103 -6.34 -4.61 9.06
N LYS A 104 -5.25 -4.85 8.33
CA LYS A 104 -4.07 -5.53 8.86
C LYS A 104 -3.24 -4.59 9.72
N PHE A 105 -3.14 -3.31 9.35
CA PHE A 105 -2.42 -2.31 10.12
C PHE A 105 -3.22 -1.79 11.31
N GLU A 106 -4.54 -1.65 11.19
CA GLU A 106 -5.43 -1.38 12.34
C GLU A 106 -5.29 -2.44 13.46
N GLN A 107 -5.02 -3.69 13.09
CA GLN A 107 -4.86 -4.80 14.05
C GLN A 107 -3.46 -4.88 14.68
N ILE A 108 -2.51 -4.03 14.26
CA ILE A 108 -1.17 -4.03 14.82
C ILE A 108 -1.20 -3.34 16.19
N LYS A 109 -0.98 -4.13 17.26
CA LYS A 109 -0.67 -3.57 18.59
C LYS A 109 0.48 -2.57 18.50
N ASN A 110 0.34 -1.47 19.22
CA ASN A 110 1.27 -0.33 19.30
C ASN A 110 1.26 0.62 18.08
N PHE A 111 0.39 0.43 17.10
CA PHE A 111 0.23 1.38 16.00
C PHE A 111 -1.02 2.23 16.24
N GLU A 112 -0.83 3.54 16.36
CA GLU A 112 -1.89 4.52 16.15
C GLU A 112 -1.94 4.79 14.64
N TYR A 113 -2.77 4.01 13.94
CA TYR A 113 -2.83 4.00 12.48
C TYR A 113 -3.94 4.94 11.99
N ILE A 114 -3.55 5.91 11.17
CA ILE A 114 -4.43 6.93 10.59
C ILE A 114 -4.31 6.86 9.07
N THR A 115 -5.45 6.87 8.38
CA THR A 115 -5.50 6.90 6.93
C THR A 115 -5.96 8.24 6.39
N ALA A 116 -5.36 8.69 5.30
CA ALA A 116 -5.72 9.94 4.65
C ALA A 116 -5.71 9.81 3.12
N ASP A 117 -6.66 10.45 2.46
CA ASP A 117 -6.78 10.44 0.99
C ASP A 117 -7.50 11.71 0.52
N LEU A 118 -7.28 12.11 -0.73
CA LEU A 118 -7.95 13.28 -1.30
C LEU A 118 -9.44 13.02 -1.55
N ASP A 119 -9.84 11.82 -1.97
CA ASP A 119 -11.20 11.52 -2.44
C ASP A 119 -11.74 10.16 -1.98
N SER A 120 -10.91 9.30 -1.38
CA SER A 120 -11.33 7.97 -0.96
C SER A 120 -12.24 8.01 0.26
N PRO A 121 -13.45 7.40 0.19
CA PRO A 121 -14.34 7.27 1.35
C PRO A 121 -13.84 6.23 2.37
N LEU A 122 -12.72 5.55 2.08
CA LEU A 122 -12.11 4.57 2.97
C LEU A 122 -11.06 5.19 3.90
N ALA A 123 -10.72 6.46 3.69
CA ALA A 123 -9.77 7.16 4.53
C ALA A 123 -10.47 7.83 5.71
N ASP A 124 -9.79 7.87 6.86
CA ASP A 124 -10.28 8.55 8.06
C ASP A 124 -10.35 10.07 7.87
N ILE A 125 -9.39 10.60 7.10
CA ILE A 125 -9.22 12.04 6.90
C ILE A 125 -9.19 12.35 5.39
N LYS A 126 -10.07 13.26 4.96
CA LYS A 126 -9.97 13.87 3.62
C LYS A 126 -8.87 14.93 3.63
N MET A 127 -7.82 14.76 2.83
CA MET A 127 -6.61 15.58 2.90
C MET A 127 -5.93 15.75 1.53
N ASP A 128 -5.40 16.95 1.29
CA ASP A 128 -4.41 17.20 0.23
C ASP A 128 -2.99 17.01 0.78
N ILE A 129 -2.18 16.23 0.08
CA ILE A 129 -0.78 15.96 0.42
C ILE A 129 0.12 17.20 0.34
N HIS A 130 -0.26 18.21 -0.45
CA HIS A 130 0.48 19.48 -0.54
C HIS A 130 0.24 20.41 0.65
N ASN A 131 -0.78 20.13 1.47
CA ASN A 131 -1.12 20.92 2.65
C ASN A 131 -1.83 20.05 3.70
N MET A 132 -1.04 19.39 4.55
CA MET A 132 -1.58 18.40 5.49
C MET A 132 -2.07 19.07 6.78
N PRO A 133 -3.30 18.77 7.26
CA PRO A 133 -3.88 19.34 8.48
C PRO A 133 -3.32 18.70 9.77
N PHE A 134 -2.00 18.48 9.81
CA PHE A 134 -1.29 17.86 10.93
C PHE A 134 -0.24 18.80 11.48
N ASN A 135 0.09 18.61 12.76
CA ASN A 135 1.15 19.37 13.41
C ASN A 135 2.54 18.91 12.95
N ASP A 136 3.52 19.79 13.11
CA ASP A 136 4.92 19.44 12.90
C ASP A 136 5.33 18.30 13.84
N ASN A 137 6.12 17.34 13.35
CA ASN A 137 6.62 16.21 14.13
C ASN A 137 5.52 15.36 14.82
N ASP A 138 4.37 15.19 14.18
CA ASP A 138 3.27 14.41 14.74
C ASP A 138 3.42 12.89 14.49
N PHE A 139 3.97 12.49 13.34
CA PHE A 139 4.04 11.09 12.92
C PHE A 139 5.42 10.46 13.08
N ASP A 140 5.44 9.19 13.48
CA ASP A 140 6.65 8.36 13.50
C ASP A 140 6.91 7.71 12.13
N ILE A 141 5.86 7.34 11.40
CA ILE A 141 5.93 6.68 10.09
C ILE A 141 4.92 7.31 9.14
N VAL A 142 5.33 7.56 7.89
CA VAL A 142 4.44 7.96 6.80
C VAL A 142 4.58 6.98 5.65
N ILE A 143 3.48 6.34 5.26
CA ILE A 143 3.38 5.43 4.12
C ILE A 143 2.74 6.21 2.97
N CYS A 144 3.47 6.36 1.86
CA CYS A 144 3.04 7.13 0.69
C CYS A 144 3.43 6.39 -0.59
N ASN A 145 2.66 5.35 -0.92
CA ASN A 145 2.98 4.44 -2.01
C ASN A 145 2.17 4.78 -3.27
N HIS A 146 2.84 4.93 -4.41
CA HIS A 146 2.20 5.24 -5.70
C HIS A 146 1.37 6.54 -5.75
N VAL A 147 1.68 7.51 -4.89
CA VAL A 147 0.97 8.80 -4.83
C VAL A 147 1.80 9.90 -5.49
N LEU A 148 3.09 10.01 -5.17
CA LEU A 148 3.95 11.12 -5.59
C LEU A 148 4.12 11.22 -7.12
N GLU A 149 3.89 10.15 -7.88
CA GLU A 149 3.88 10.20 -9.35
C GLU A 149 2.60 10.82 -9.95
N HIS A 150 1.61 11.12 -9.12
CA HIS A 150 0.30 11.61 -9.53
C HIS A 150 -0.05 12.97 -8.91
N VAL A 151 0.81 13.51 -8.06
CA VAL A 151 0.63 14.85 -7.46
C VAL A 151 1.15 15.94 -8.40
N GLU A 152 0.68 17.16 -8.22
CA GLU A 152 1.05 18.31 -9.04
C GLU A 152 2.48 18.78 -8.74
N ASP A 153 2.84 18.92 -7.46
CA ASP A 153 4.18 19.31 -7.02
C ASP A 153 4.69 18.34 -5.93
N ASP A 154 5.53 17.40 -6.36
CA ASP A 154 6.12 16.39 -5.49
C ASP A 154 7.10 16.99 -4.47
N ILE A 155 7.70 18.15 -4.75
CA ILE A 155 8.60 18.87 -3.84
C ILE A 155 7.81 19.43 -2.66
N ILE A 156 6.65 20.04 -2.91
CA ILE A 156 5.76 20.53 -1.85
C ILE A 156 5.24 19.37 -1.00
N ALA A 157 4.77 18.30 -1.65
CA ALA A 157 4.32 17.10 -0.95
C ALA A 157 5.42 16.50 -0.04
N LEU A 158 6.66 16.41 -0.53
CA LEU A 158 7.80 15.93 0.25
C LEU A 158 8.16 16.87 1.42
N LYS A 159 8.04 18.20 1.24
CA LYS A 159 8.22 19.18 2.31
C LYS A 159 7.20 18.99 3.42
N GLU A 160 5.94 18.77 3.06
CA GLU A 160 4.87 18.49 4.04
C GLU A 160 5.09 17.18 4.78
N ILE A 161 5.44 16.10 4.06
CA ILE A 161 5.79 14.82 4.70
C ILE A 161 6.95 15.01 5.68
N ARG A 162 8.00 15.76 5.29
CA ARG A 162 9.14 16.05 6.17
C ARG A 162 8.72 16.88 7.39
N ARG A 163 7.80 17.82 7.24
CA ARG A 163 7.30 18.67 8.33
C ARG A 163 6.57 17.85 9.40
N ILE A 164 5.70 16.93 8.97
CA ILE A 164 4.90 16.11 9.89
C ILE A 164 5.66 14.93 10.50
N LEU A 165 6.78 14.50 9.88
CA LEU A 165 7.63 13.45 10.41
C LEU A 165 8.45 13.92 11.61
N LYS A 166 8.50 13.11 12.68
CA LYS A 166 9.32 13.36 13.87
C LYS A 166 10.82 13.38 13.53
N LYS A 167 11.49 14.50 13.82
CA LYS A 167 12.95 14.72 13.63
C LYS A 167 13.86 13.62 14.22
N LYS A 168 13.50 12.96 15.32
CA LYS A 168 14.31 11.89 15.94
C LYS A 168 14.52 10.69 15.01
N TRP A 169 13.59 10.44 14.09
CA TRP A 169 13.73 9.36 13.14
C TRP A 169 14.70 9.74 12.00
N LEU A 170 14.76 11.02 11.60
CA LEU A 170 15.73 11.52 10.62
C LEU A 170 17.19 11.48 11.12
N TRP A 171 17.44 11.57 12.43
CA TRP A 171 18.79 11.60 13.02
C TRP A 171 19.36 10.21 13.31
N ASN A 172 18.51 9.22 13.61
CA ASN A 172 18.88 7.79 13.62
C ASN A 172 18.81 7.25 12.19
N CYS A 173 19.65 7.78 11.30
CA CYS A 173 19.69 7.44 9.89
C CYS A 173 20.23 6.02 9.67
N ASN A 174 19.38 5.05 10.01
CA ASN A 174 19.25 3.71 9.45
C ASN A 174 17.76 3.32 9.32
N ASP A 175 16.82 3.97 10.04
CA ASP A 175 15.42 3.49 10.14
C ASP A 175 14.29 4.55 10.00
N SER A 176 14.52 5.76 9.49
CA SER A 176 13.41 6.64 9.04
C SER A 176 12.97 6.28 7.63
N PHE A 177 11.82 5.62 7.51
CA PHE A 177 11.32 5.08 6.24
C PHE A 177 10.22 5.96 5.62
N LEU A 178 10.59 6.64 4.54
CA LEU A 178 9.65 7.12 3.52
C LEU A 178 9.55 6.01 2.46
N LEU A 179 8.47 5.25 2.49
CA LEU A 179 8.17 4.28 1.44
C LEU A 179 7.47 5.00 0.28
N SER A 180 8.27 5.62 -0.59
CA SER A 180 7.84 5.99 -1.94
C SER A 180 8.44 5.00 -2.92
N TYR A 181 7.61 4.09 -3.45
CA TYR A 181 8.00 3.27 -4.60
C TYR A 181 7.59 4.00 -5.88
N SER A 182 8.42 4.95 -6.33
CA SER A 182 8.34 5.49 -7.69
C SER A 182 9.29 4.73 -8.59
N ARG A 183 8.79 4.24 -9.74
CA ARG A 183 9.62 3.57 -10.77
C ARG A 183 10.79 4.43 -11.27
N ASN A 184 10.77 5.74 -11.02
CA ASN A 184 11.68 6.69 -11.67
C ASN A 184 12.56 7.54 -10.72
N ASN A 185 12.46 7.46 -9.38
CA ASN A 185 13.22 8.36 -8.50
C ASN A 185 13.68 7.70 -7.18
N ILE A 186 14.50 6.65 -7.30
CA ILE A 186 15.32 6.19 -6.17
C ILE A 186 16.50 7.16 -6.05
N GLY A 187 16.47 8.08 -5.08
CA GLY A 187 17.70 8.79 -4.67
C GLY A 187 17.68 10.30 -4.48
N ARG A 188 16.52 10.97 -4.36
CA ARG A 188 16.48 12.40 -3.97
C ARG A 188 16.09 12.60 -2.50
N PHE A 189 16.89 12.05 -1.59
CA PHE A 189 17.06 12.62 -0.25
C PHE A 189 18.36 13.42 -0.27
N TYR A 190 18.35 14.59 -0.91
CA TYR A 190 19.46 15.51 -0.81
C TYR A 190 19.40 16.20 0.54
N ASN A 191 20.45 15.99 1.35
CA ASN A 191 20.87 16.91 2.39
C ASN A 191 20.94 18.32 1.78
N ASN A 192 20.13 19.22 2.32
CA ASN A 192 20.42 20.65 2.49
C ASN A 192 19.54 21.18 3.62
#